data_AF-A0A355A3F2-F1
#
_entry.id   AF-A0A355A3F2-F1
#
_cell.length_a   1.000
_cell.length_b   1.000
_cell.length_c   1.000
_cell.angle_alpha   90.00
_cell.angle_beta   90.00
_cell.angle_gamma   90.00
#
_symmetry.space_group_name_H-M   'P 1'
#
loop_
_entity.id
_entity.type
_entity.pdbx_description
1 polymer ?
#
loop_
_entity_poly.entity_id
_entity_poly.type
_entity_poly.pdbx_seq_one_letter_code
_entity_poly.pdbx_strand_id
1 'polypeptide(L)' 'MEILIQSLIYVLSPMNLLLVVLGTVFGMVCGALPGLSSSMAIILALPFTYTMEPVPAIV' A
#
# COMPACT_ATOMS: atom_id res chain seq x y z
N MET A 1 -0.81 17.47 -19.29
CA MET A 1 -1.78 17.77 -18.21
C MET A 1 -2.80 16.66 -18.03
N GLU A 2 -3.25 16.00 -19.10
CA GLU A 2 -4.16 14.85 -19.02
C GLU A 2 -3.69 13.71 -18.12
N ILE A 3 -2.42 13.29 -18.23
CA ILE A 3 -1.85 12.20 -17.41
C ILE A 3 -1.97 12.51 -15.91
N LEU A 4 -1.72 13.76 -15.50
CA LEU A 4 -1.83 14.17 -14.09
C LEU A 4 -3.27 14.04 -13.57
N ILE A 5 -4.25 14.48 -14.37
CA ILE A 5 -5.67 14.41 -14.03
C ILE A 5 -6.11 12.95 -13.96
N GLN A 6 -5.68 12.13 -14.92
CA GLN A 6 -6.03 10.72 -14.98
C GLN A 6 -5.46 9.95 -13.78
N SER A 7 -4.19 10.16 -13.43
CA SER A 7 -3.56 9.56 -12.24
C SER A 7 -4.23 9.99 -10.95
N LEU A 8 -4.67 11.25 -10.83
CA LEU A 8 -5.40 11.73 -9.66
C LEU A 8 -6.73 10.96 -9.49
N ILE A 9 -7.46 10.72 -10.58
CA ILE A 9 -8.69 9.93 -10.57
C ILE A 9 -8.41 8.49 -10.14
N TYR A 10 -7.30 7.89 -10.60
CA TYR A 10 -6.88 6.56 -10.17
C TYR A 10 -6.55 6.49 -8.67
N VAL A 11 -5.83 7.47 -8.13
CA VAL A 11 -5.52 7.53 -6.69
C VAL A 11 -6.79 7.67 -5.84
N LEU A 12 -7.76 8.44 -6.32
CA LEU A 12 -9.05 8.63 -5.66
C LEU A 12 -10.02 7.44 -5.84
N SER A 13 -9.61 6.38 -6.53
CA SER A 13 -10.40 5.15 -6.64
C SER A 13 -10.68 4.56 -5.24
N PRO A 14 -11.93 4.17 -4.93
CA PRO A 14 -12.29 3.62 -3.62
C PRO A 14 -11.44 2.42 -3.18
N MET A 15 -11.04 1.57 -4.15
CA MET A 15 -10.19 0.42 -3.87
C MET A 15 -8.80 0.85 -3.38
N ASN A 16 -8.16 1.80 -4.07
CA ASN A 16 -6.83 2.29 -3.71
C ASN A 16 -6.88 3.00 -2.35
N LEU A 17 -7.93 3.77 -2.09
CA LEU A 17 -8.10 4.46 -0.82
C LEU A 17 -8.27 3.48 0.35
N LEU A 18 -9.00 2.38 0.14
CA LEU A 18 -9.13 1.29 1.12
C LEU A 18 -7.79 0.60 1.37
N LEU A 19 -7.04 0.30 0.31
CA LEU A 19 -5.69 -0.28 0.41
C LEU A 19 -4.72 0.64 1.15
N VAL A 20 -4.74 1.96 0.90
CA VAL A 20 -3.95 2.95 1.66
C VAL A 20 -4.25 2.81 3.15
N VAL A 21 -5.52 2.82 3.53
CA VAL A 21 -5.91 2.77 4.94
C VAL A 21 -5.46 1.47 5.58
N LEU A 22 -5.72 0.33 4.93
CA LEU A 22 -5.33 -0.98 5.45
C LEU A 22 -3.81 -1.15 5.54
N GLY A 23 -3.08 -0.76 4.50
CA GLY A 23 -1.62 -0.78 4.46
C GLY A 23 -1.01 0.12 5.53
N THR A 24 -1.58 1.31 5.75
CA THR A 24 -1.13 2.22 6.81
C THR A 24 -1.37 1.63 8.20
N VAL A 25 -2.55 1.06 8.45
CA VAL A 25 -2.85 0.41 9.73
C VAL A 25 -1.92 -0.78 9.96
N PHE A 26 -1.72 -1.62 8.96
CA PHE A 26 -0.79 -2.74 9.03
C PHE A 26 0.63 -2.28 9.33
N GLY A 27 1.12 -1.25 8.62
CA GLY A 27 2.43 -0.65 8.85
C GLY A 27 2.58 -0.08 10.26
N MET A 28 1.55 0.60 10.78
CA MET A 28 1.54 1.10 12.17
C MET A 28 1.63 -0.05 13.18
N VAL A 29 0.86 -1.12 13.00
CA VAL A 29 0.88 -2.29 13.88
C VAL A 29 2.25 -2.97 13.84
N CYS A 30 2.79 -3.22 12.64
CA CYS A 30 4.12 -3.81 12.49
C CYS A 30 5.22 -2.93 13.10
N GLY A 31 5.11 -1.60 12.98
CA GLY A 31 6.06 -0.67 13.58
C GLY A 31 5.96 -0.55 15.11
N ALA A 32 4.79 -0.80 15.68
CA ALA A 32 4.57 -0.76 17.12
C ALA A 32 4.99 -2.05 17.85
N LEU A 33 5.11 -3.17 17.14
CA LEU A 33 5.45 -4.46 17.73
C LEU A 33 6.96 -4.59 18.03
N PRO A 34 7.36 -4.93 19.27
CA PRO A 34 8.76 -5.13 19.60
C PRO A 34 9.29 -6.40 18.94
N GLY A 35 10.42 -6.28 18.23
CA GLY A 35 11.08 -7.41 17.54
C GLY A 35 10.74 -7.55 16.05
N LEU A 36 9.84 -6.73 15.50
CA LEU A 36 9.62 -6.60 14.07
C LEU A 36 10.43 -5.41 13.53
N SER A 37 11.49 -5.68 12.77
CA SER A 37 12.18 -4.62 12.03
C SER A 37 11.31 -4.14 10.87
N SER A 38 11.52 -2.88 10.45
CA SER A 38 10.88 -2.33 9.25
C SER A 38 11.10 -3.21 8.01
N SER A 39 12.29 -3.81 7.87
CA SER A 39 12.60 -4.73 6.78
C SER A 39 11.76 -6.01 6.80
N MET A 40 11.50 -6.57 7.99
CA MET A 40 10.72 -7.81 8.12
C MET A 40 9.23 -7.57 7.83
N ALA A 41 8.69 -6.41 8.23
CA ALA A 41 7.33 -6.02 7.91
C ALA A 41 7.09 -5.91 6.39
N ILE A 42 8.05 -5.35 5.64
CA ILE A 42 7.99 -5.26 4.17
C ILE A 42 7.96 -6.66 3.55
N ILE A 43 8.84 -7.57 3.98
CA ILE A 43 8.89 -8.95 3.47
C ILE A 43 7.55 -9.67 3.66
N LEU A 44 6.88 -9.46 4.80
CA LEU A 44 5.57 -10.04 5.08
C LEU A 44 4.46 -9.47 4.18
N ALA A 45 4.61 -8.25 3.67
CA ALA A 45 3.64 -7.61 2.78
C ALA A 45 3.81 -8.00 1.30
N LEU A 46 5.03 -8.34 0.85
CA LEU A 46 5.33 -8.67 -0.56
C LEU A 46 4.44 -9.75 -1.20
N PRO A 47 4.05 -10.84 -0.51
CA PRO A 47 3.18 -11.86 -1.10
C PRO A 47 1.81 -11.32 -1.52
N PHE A 48 1.36 -10.24 -0.88
CA PHE A 48 0.08 -9.60 -1.19
C PHE A 48 0.21 -8.61 -2.35
N THR A 49 1.35 -7.91 -2.49
CA THR A 49 1.55 -6.89 -3.53
C THR A 49 2.01 -7.47 -4.87
N TYR A 50 2.74 -8.58 -4.88
CA TYR A 50 3.27 -9.17 -6.12
C TYR A 50 2.20 -9.74 -7.07
N THR A 51 1.00 -10.03 -6.58
CA THR A 51 -0.12 -10.49 -7.40
C THR A 51 -1.05 -9.36 -7.87
N MET A 52 -0.83 -8.13 -7.39
CA MET A 52 -1.68 -6.99 -7.72
C MET A 52 -1.26 -6.32 -9.03
N GLU A 53 -2.17 -5.58 -9.64
CA GLU A 53 -1.82 -4.70 -10.76
C GLU A 53 -0.82 -3.62 -10.31
N PRO A 54 0.03 -3.08 -11.20
CA PRO A 54 1.12 -2.18 -10.82
C PRO A 54 0.64 -0.95 -10.04
N VAL A 55 -0.52 -0.40 -10.35
CA VAL A 55 -1.06 0.80 -9.69
C VAL A 55 -1.42 0.52 -8.23
N PRO A 56 -2.31 -0.43 -7.89
CA PRO A 56 -2.63 -0.76 -6.50
C PRO A 56 -1.46 -1.41 -5.74
N ALA A 57 -0.49 -2.05 -6.42
CA ALA A 57 0.65 -2.69 -5.76
C ALA A 57 1.66 -1.71 -5.13
N ILE A 58 1.69 -0.45 -5.59
CA ILE A 58 2.60 0.60 -5.09
C ILE A 58 2.00 1.33 -3.88
N VAL A 59 0.68 1.18 -3.68
CA VAL A 59 -0.10 1.79 -2.61
C VAL A 59 0.11 1.03 -1.30
#